data_AF-A0A1B8VTK2-F1
#
_entry.id   AF-A0A1B8VTK2-F1
#
_cell.length_a   1.000
_cell.length_b   1.000
_cell.length_c   1.000
_cell.angle_alpha   90.00
_cell.angle_beta   90.00
_cell.angle_gamma   90.00
#
_symmetry.space_group_name_H-M   'P 1'
#
loop_
_entity.id
_entity.type
_entity.pdbx_description
1 polymer ?
#
loop_
_entity_poly.entity_id
_entity_poly.type
_entity_poly.pdbx_seq_one_letter_code
_entity_poly.pdbx_strand_id
1 'polypeptide(L)' 'MTSKKEITADDLAKISVSLSIVGYSLGLLALERAKEEEEKSKDNERMTAAINRMVRRFSR' A
#
# COMPACT_ATOMS: atom_id res chain seq x y z
N MET A 1 42.74 16.03 -7.28
CA MET A 1 41.79 16.90 -6.53
C MET A 1 40.38 16.52 -6.96
N THR A 2 39.57 16.01 -6.04
CA THR A 2 38.18 15.67 -6.30
C THR A 2 37.38 16.96 -6.43
N SER A 3 36.98 17.27 -7.67
CA SER A 3 36.04 18.34 -7.98
C SER A 3 34.76 18.12 -7.15
N LYS A 4 34.51 18.98 -6.15
CA LYS A 4 33.24 19.01 -5.44
C LYS A 4 32.21 19.50 -6.44
N LYS A 5 31.40 18.58 -6.96
CA LYS A 5 30.28 18.91 -7.84
C LYS A 5 29.27 19.71 -7.01
N GLU A 6 29.21 21.01 -7.25
CA GLU A 6 28.23 21.88 -6.60
C GLU A 6 26.84 21.55 -7.13
N ILE A 7 25.90 21.32 -6.21
CA ILE A 7 24.50 21.08 -6.56
C ILE A 7 23.88 22.43 -6.86
N THR A 8 23.41 22.60 -8.10
CA THR A 8 22.72 23.83 -8.50
C THR A 8 21.25 23.81 -8.08
N ALA A 9 20.59 24.97 -8.14
CA ALA A 9 19.14 25.05 -7.89
C ALA A 9 18.32 24.20 -8.88
N ASP A 10 18.76 24.08 -10.12
CA ASP A 10 18.13 23.23 -11.14
C ASP A 10 18.27 21.74 -10.81
N ASP A 11 19.45 21.32 -10.34
CA ASP A 11 19.67 19.96 -9.84
C ASP A 11 18.74 19.65 -8.65
N LEU A 12 18.59 20.60 -7.73
CA LEU A 12 17.72 20.45 -6.57
C LEU A 12 16.24 20.35 -6.98
N ALA A 13 15.80 21.14 -7.97
CA ALA A 13 14.45 21.07 -8.52
C ALA A 13 14.18 19.69 -9.15
N LYS A 14 15.12 19.16 -9.95
CA LYS A 14 15.00 17.82 -10.56
C LYS A 14 14.95 16.71 -9.51
N ILE A 15 15.78 16.80 -8.47
CA ILE A 15 15.77 15.85 -7.35
C ILE A 15 14.42 15.92 -6.63
N SER A 16 13.91 17.12 -6.34
CA SER A 16 12.62 17.30 -5.69
C SER A 16 11.49 16.69 -6.51
N VAL A 17 11.43 16.95 -7.82
CA VAL A 17 10.40 16.38 -8.71
C VAL A 17 10.48 14.84 -8.70
N SER A 18 11.68 14.30 -8.81
CA SER A 18 11.89 12.84 -8.79
C SER A 18 11.42 12.23 -7.47
N LEU A 19 11.75 12.88 -6.35
CA LEU A 19 11.33 12.44 -5.03
C LEU A 19 9.82 12.55 -4.83
N SER A 20 9.18 13.59 -5.36
CA SER A 20 7.73 13.74 -5.36
C SER A 20 7.03 12.62 -6.15
N ILE A 21 7.56 12.23 -7.30
CA ILE A 21 7.02 11.12 -8.10
C ILE A 21 7.12 9.80 -7.32
N VAL A 22 8.29 9.52 -6.73
CA VAL A 22 8.47 8.31 -5.91
C VAL A 22 7.54 8.34 -4.69
N GLY A 23 7.45 9.46 -3.99
CA GLY A 23 6.59 9.62 -2.82
C GLY A 23 5.11 9.43 -3.15
N TYR A 24 4.64 10.01 -4.27
CA TYR A 24 3.28 9.80 -4.76
C TYR A 24 3.00 8.34 -5.09
N SER A 25 3.94 7.67 -5.76
CA SER A 25 3.82 6.25 -6.12
C SER A 25 3.75 5.34 -4.89
N LEU A 26 4.58 5.62 -3.87
CA LEU A 26 4.54 4.91 -2.58
C LEU A 26 3.21 5.17 -1.84
N GLY A 27 2.69 6.40 -1.90
CA GLY A 27 1.38 6.73 -1.34
C GLY A 27 0.25 5.93 -1.98
N LEU A 28 0.23 5.82 -3.31
CA LEU A 28 -0.75 4.98 -4.02
C LEU A 28 -0.63 3.50 -3.64
N LEU A 29 0.59 2.97 -3.58
CA LEU A 29 0.84 1.58 -3.19
C LEU A 29 0.36 1.32 -1.75
N ALA A 30 0.60 2.24 -0.82
CA ALA A 30 0.15 2.11 0.55
C ALA A 30 -1.39 2.07 0.66
N LEU A 31 -2.08 2.92 -0.12
CA LEU A 31 -3.55 2.90 -0.18
C LEU A 31 -4.09 1.59 -0.77
N GLU A 32 -3.46 1.07 -1.82
CA GLU A 32 -3.83 -0.21 -2.43
C GLU A 32 -3.66 -1.36 -1.44
N ARG A 33 -2.54 -1.41 -0.71
CA ARG A 33 -2.30 -2.41 0.33
C ARG A 33 -3.30 -2.33 1.48
N ALA A 34 -3.61 -1.13 1.95
CA ALA A 34 -4.62 -0.94 2.99
C ALA A 34 -5.99 -1.46 2.55
N LYS A 35 -6.36 -1.22 1.29
CA LYS A 35 -7.61 -1.73 0.71
C LYS A 35 -7.60 -3.26 0.57
N GLU A 36 -6.49 -3.85 0.12
CA GLU A 36 -6.35 -5.32 0.04
C GLU A 36 -6.51 -6.00 1.41
N GLU A 37 -5.94 -5.42 2.47
CA GLU A 37 -6.09 -5.94 3.84
C GLU A 37 -7.53 -5.81 4.35
N GLU A 38 -8.20 -4.69 4.06
CA GLU A 38 -9.61 -4.50 4.40
C GLU A 38 -10.51 -5.53 3.69
N GLU A 39 -10.27 -5.81 2.41
CA GLU A 39 -11.03 -6.82 1.66
C GLU A 39 -10.79 -8.23 2.19
N LYS A 40 -9.52 -8.59 2.48
CA LYS A 40 -9.19 -9.90 3.08
C LYS A 40 -9.84 -10.12 4.44
N SER A 41 -9.88 -9.10 5.29
CA SER A 41 -10.54 -9.20 6.59
C SER A 41 -12.05 -9.45 6.45
N LYS A 42 -12.73 -8.74 5.55
CA LYS A 42 -14.16 -8.95 5.25
C LYS A 42 -14.44 -10.34 4.68
N ASP A 43 -13.57 -10.86 3.82
CA ASP A 43 -13.73 -12.20 3.26
C ASP A 43 -13.55 -13.29 4.32
N ASN A 44 -12.60 -13.13 5.24
CA ASN A 44 -12.44 -14.04 6.38
C ASN A 44 -13.68 -14.05 7.29
N GLU A 45 -14.29 -12.89 7.56
CA GLU A 45 -15.53 -12.80 8.33
C GLU A 45 -16.70 -13.51 7.64
N ARG A 46 -16.85 -13.30 6.32
CA ARG A 46 -17.88 -13.97 5.51
C ARG A 46 -17.71 -15.48 5.48
N MET A 47 -16.47 -15.95 5.32
CA MET A 47 -16.14 -17.38 5.34
C MET A 47 -16.44 -17.98 6.71
N THR A 48 -16.05 -17.31 7.79
CA THR A 48 -16.35 -17.72 9.17
C THR A 48 -17.86 -17.80 9.42
N ALA A 49 -18.63 -16.82 8.93
CA ALA A 49 -20.08 -16.83 9.02
C ALA A 49 -20.73 -17.98 8.22
N ALA A 50 -20.21 -18.30 7.04
CA ALA A 50 -20.68 -19.41 6.21
C ALA A 50 -20.41 -20.77 6.90
N ILE A 51 -19.21 -20.97 7.46
CA ILE A 51 -18.85 -22.17 8.21
C ILE A 51 -19.77 -22.34 9.42
N ASN A 52 -19.99 -21.28 10.19
CA ASN A 52 -20.88 -21.32 11.36
C ASN A 52 -22.33 -21.68 10.98
N ARG A 53 -22.84 -21.18 9.85
CA ARG A 53 -24.17 -21.58 9.33
C ARG A 53 -24.20 -23.05 8.92
N MET A 54 -23.15 -23.53 8.27
CA MET A 54 -23.03 -24.93 7.85
C MET A 54 -23.02 -25.87 9.05
N VAL A 55 -22.16 -25.62 10.06
CA VAL A 55 -22.07 -26.43 11.28
C VAL A 55 -23.40 -26.48 12.02
N ARG A 56 -24.10 -25.33 12.17
CA ARG A 56 -25.44 -25.29 12.79
C ARG A 56 -26.48 -26.11 12.04
N ARG A 57 -26.35 -26.27 10.72
CA ARG A 57 -27.27 -27.08 9.90
C ARG A 57 -27.05 -28.58 10.09
N PHE A 58 -25.82 -29.01 10.32
CA PHE A 58 -25.47 -30.43 10.54
C PHE A 58 -25.53 -30.87 12.01
N SER A 59 -25.59 -29.93 12.95
CA SER A 59 -25.71 -30.20 14.39
C SER A 59 -27.15 -30.18 14.91
N ARG A 60 -28.15 -30.13 14.02
CA ARG A 60 -29.56 -30.41 14.29
C ARG A 60 -29.89 -31.82 13.86
#